data_AF-A0A536FGP1-F1
#
_entry.id   AF-A0A536FGP1-F1
#
_cell.length_a   1.000
_cell.length_b   1.000
_cell.length_c   1.000
_cell.angle_alpha   90.00
_cell.angle_beta   90.00
_cell.angle_gamma   90.00
#
_symmetry.space_group_name_H-M   'P 1'
#
loop_
_entity.id
_entity.type
_entity.pdbx_description
1 polymer ?
#
loop_
_entity_poly.entity_id
_entity_poly.type
_entity_poly.pdbx_seq_one_letter_code
_entity_poly.pdbx_strand_id
1 'polypeptide(L)'
;MYRWILFIHIASVLGLLLVHPVTIAFHLKEERVDVRIRELLEVSEAASALRWIFFGLVVVSGVVLGFLGSWWGSIWIWAALVIFGLIALVMNRYGGRTIDQIADTKDDAQMERLLARFNPWILAVTGTGGLLVVLYLMMFKPSF
;
A
#
# COMPACT_ATOMS: atom_id res chain seq x y z
N MET A 1 -14.42 -9.16 22.82
CA MET A 1 -13.22 -8.35 22.47
C MET A 1 -12.65 -8.71 21.11
N TYR A 2 -12.33 -9.99 20.84
CA TYR A 2 -11.76 -10.45 19.56
C TYR A 2 -12.51 -9.97 18.30
N ARG A 3 -13.84 -10.13 18.23
CA ARG A 3 -14.65 -9.70 17.07
C ARG A 3 -14.57 -8.20 16.77
N TRP A 4 -14.44 -7.35 17.80
CA TRP A 4 -14.32 -5.91 17.62
C TRP A 4 -12.98 -5.55 16.97
N ILE A 5 -11.90 -6.20 17.40
CA ILE A 5 -10.58 -5.97 16.81
C ILE A 5 -10.52 -6.54 15.40
N LEU A 6 -11.18 -7.67 15.14
CA LEU A 6 -11.31 -8.21 13.79
C LEU A 6 -12.05 -7.23 12.86
N PHE A 7 -13.15 -6.65 13.34
CA PHE A 7 -13.87 -5.62 12.61
C PHE A 7 -12.98 -4.40 12.32
N ILE A 8 -12.25 -3.89 13.32
CA ILE A 8 -11.30 -2.79 13.15
C ILE A 8 -10.22 -3.15 12.13
N HIS A 9 -9.69 -4.37 12.16
CA HIS A 9 -8.67 -4.81 11.22
C HIS A 9 -9.19 -4.80 9.78
N ILE A 10 -10.36 -5.40 9.54
CA ILE A 10 -10.99 -5.43 8.21
C ILE A 10 -11.33 -4.00 7.75
N ALA A 11 -11.95 -3.18 8.61
CA ALA A 11 -12.25 -1.79 8.30
C ALA A 11 -10.99 -0.98 7.98
N SER A 12 -9.87 -1.26 8.66
CA SER A 12 -8.59 -0.60 8.42
C SER A 12 -7.97 -1.03 7.10
N VAL A 13 -8.08 -2.32 6.72
CA VAL A 13 -7.66 -2.80 5.39
C VAL A 13 -8.49 -2.15 4.29
N LEU A 14 -9.82 -2.07 4.47
CA LEU A 14 -10.70 -1.40 3.51
C LEU A 14 -10.41 0.10 3.41
N GLY A 15 -10.19 0.79 4.55
CA GLY A 15 -9.79 2.19 4.57
C GLY A 15 -8.43 2.42 3.89
N LEU A 16 -7.46 1.52 4.12
CA LEU A 16 -6.16 1.56 3.45
C LEU A 16 -6.31 1.42 1.93
N LEU A 17 -7.19 0.52 1.46
CA LEU A 17 -7.48 0.34 0.03
C LEU A 17 -8.19 1.55 -0.57
N LEU A 18 -9.07 2.21 0.18
CA LEU A 18 -9.83 3.38 -0.26
C LEU A 18 -8.95 4.62 -0.40
N VAL A 19 -8.00 4.80 0.53
CA VAL A 19 -6.99 5.87 0.51
C VAL A 19 -5.79 5.50 -0.37
N HIS A 20 -5.77 4.28 -0.94
CA HIS A 20 -4.66 3.81 -1.74
C HIS A 20 -4.58 4.62 -3.05
N PRO A 21 -3.44 5.23 -3.40
CA PRO A 21 -3.31 6.10 -4.56
C PRO A 21 -3.20 5.33 -5.89
N VAL A 22 -3.85 4.18 -6.04
CA VAL A 22 -3.81 3.40 -7.31
C VAL A 22 -4.32 4.28 -8.45
N THR A 23 -5.44 4.97 -8.24
CA THR A 23 -6.05 5.86 -9.23
C THR A 23 -5.15 7.04 -9.57
N ILE A 24 -4.50 7.65 -8.57
CA ILE A 24 -3.55 8.74 -8.79
C ILE A 24 -2.36 8.26 -9.61
N ALA A 25 -1.82 7.07 -9.34
CA ALA A 25 -0.69 6.53 -10.10
C ALA A 25 -1.03 6.28 -11.58
N PHE A 26 -2.27 5.86 -11.89
CA PHE A 26 -2.72 5.72 -13.26
C PHE A 26 -2.99 7.09 -13.92
N HIS A 27 -3.67 8.01 -13.24
CA HIS A 27 -3.87 9.37 -13.75
C HIS A 27 -2.55 10.10 -14.00
N LEU A 28 -1.54 9.95 -13.13
CA LEU A 28 -0.21 10.55 -13.31
C LEU A 28 0.46 10.06 -14.60
N LYS A 29 0.22 8.80 -15.00
CA LYS A 29 0.77 8.24 -16.24
C LYS A 29 0.02 8.69 -17.49
N GLU A 30 -1.26 9.01 -17.38
CA GLU A 30 -2.09 9.48 -18.49
C GLU A 30 -1.95 11.00 -18.69
N GLU A 31 -1.72 11.74 -17.61
CA GLU A 31 -1.58 13.19 -17.63
C GLU A 31 -0.34 13.62 -18.44
N ARG A 32 -0.49 14.71 -19.19
CA ARG A 32 0.56 15.31 -20.02
C ARG A 32 0.78 16.79 -19.71
N VAL A 33 -0.05 17.37 -18.83
CA VAL A 33 -0.01 18.78 -18.46
C VAL A 33 0.68 18.91 -17.11
N ASP A 34 1.85 19.56 -17.07
CA ASP A 34 2.71 19.67 -15.89
C ASP A 34 2.00 20.30 -14.68
N VAL A 35 1.15 21.31 -14.91
CA VAL A 35 0.38 21.96 -13.84
C VAL A 35 -0.58 20.96 -13.16
N ARG A 36 -1.29 20.15 -13.94
CA ARG A 36 -2.22 19.13 -13.41
C ARG A 36 -1.46 18.00 -12.71
N ILE A 37 -0.28 17.65 -13.19
CA ILE A 37 0.62 16.67 -12.53
C ILE A 37 0.99 17.17 -11.13
N ARG A 38 1.38 18.43 -10.99
CA ARG A 38 1.72 19.03 -9.68
C ARG A 38 0.53 19.08 -8.72
N GLU A 39 -0.65 19.44 -9.20
CA GLU A 39 -1.89 19.42 -8.40
C GLU A 39 -2.22 18.00 -7.91
N LEU A 40 -2.10 16.98 -8.77
CA LEU A 40 -2.32 15.58 -8.39
C LEU A 40 -1.31 15.10 -7.34
N LEU A 41 -0.07 15.57 -7.41
CA LEU A 41 0.99 15.23 -6.45
C LEU A 41 0.75 15.86 -5.09
N GLU A 42 0.32 17.12 -5.03
CA GLU A 42 -0.02 17.82 -3.78
C GLU A 42 -1.20 17.14 -3.06
N VAL A 43 -2.24 16.75 -3.81
CA VAL A 43 -3.38 15.97 -3.26
C VAL A 43 -2.92 14.60 -2.78
N SER A 44 -2.01 13.94 -3.50
CA SER A 44 -1.43 12.65 -3.11
C SER A 44 -0.60 12.75 -1.82
N GLU A 45 0.13 13.84 -1.63
CA GLU A 45 0.89 14.13 -0.42
C GLU A 45 -0.05 14.33 0.78
N ALA A 46 -1.11 15.12 0.62
CA ALA A 46 -2.13 15.29 1.66
C ALA A 46 -2.81 13.95 2.03
N ALA A 47 -3.09 13.10 1.04
CA ALA A 47 -3.63 11.75 1.26
C ALA A 47 -2.62 10.79 1.90
N SER A 48 -1.31 11.10 1.87
CA SER A 48 -0.23 10.28 2.42
C SER A 48 -0.37 10.11 3.93
N ALA A 49 -0.70 11.18 4.66
CA ALA A 49 -0.88 11.13 6.11
C ALA A 49 -1.97 10.13 6.52
N LEU A 50 -3.11 10.17 5.83
CA LEU A 50 -4.23 9.27 6.09
C LEU A 50 -3.88 7.81 5.77
N ARG A 51 -3.11 7.57 4.70
CA ARG A 51 -2.59 6.24 4.35
C ARG A 51 -1.70 5.65 5.45
N TRP A 52 -0.83 6.45 6.06
CA TRP A 52 0.02 6.01 7.17
C TRP A 52 -0.79 5.64 8.42
N ILE A 53 -1.86 6.38 8.71
CA ILE A 53 -2.77 6.06 9.81
C ILE A 53 -3.43 4.69 9.60
N PHE A 54 -4.04 4.47 8.42
CA PHE A 54 -4.68 3.18 8.12
C PHE A 54 -3.67 2.03 8.08
N PHE A 55 -2.47 2.25 7.55
CA PHE A 55 -1.40 1.25 7.55
C PHE A 55 -1.01 0.86 8.99
N GLY A 56 -0.80 1.85 9.86
CA GLY A 56 -0.54 1.62 11.28
C GLY A 56 -1.67 0.84 11.96
N LEU A 57 -2.93 1.19 11.67
CA LEU A 57 -4.09 0.47 12.20
C LEU A 57 -4.13 -0.99 11.74
N VAL A 58 -3.85 -1.29 10.47
CA VAL A 58 -3.78 -2.68 9.97
C VAL A 58 -2.71 -3.48 10.71
N VAL A 59 -1.51 -2.91 10.86
CA VAL A 59 -0.39 -3.58 11.56
C VAL A 59 -0.73 -3.81 13.03
N VAL A 60 -1.14 -2.76 13.75
CA VAL A 60 -1.44 -2.85 15.19
C VAL A 60 -2.59 -3.82 15.45
N SER A 61 -3.69 -3.70 14.72
CA SER A 61 -4.84 -4.61 14.88
C SER A 61 -4.49 -6.06 14.52
N GLY A 62 -3.66 -6.28 13.49
CA GLY A 62 -3.17 -7.60 13.11
C GLY A 62 -2.30 -8.24 14.20
N VAL A 63 -1.37 -7.47 14.77
CA VAL A 63 -0.51 -7.90 15.89
C VAL A 63 -1.36 -8.29 17.11
N VAL A 64 -2.34 -7.45 17.47
CA VAL A 64 -3.23 -7.73 18.60
C VAL A 64 -4.08 -8.98 18.35
N LEU A 65 -4.59 -9.18 17.14
CA LEU A 65 -5.31 -10.41 16.77
C LEU A 65 -4.42 -11.65 16.82
N GLY A 66 -3.14 -11.53 16.44
CA GLY A 66 -2.16 -12.59 16.57
C GLY A 66 -1.95 -13.03 18.03
N PHE A 67 -1.84 -12.07 18.95
CA PHE A 67 -1.73 -12.35 20.39
C PHE A 67 -3.00 -12.96 20.96
N LEU A 68 -4.17 -12.40 20.65
CA LEU A 68 -5.45 -12.92 21.13
C LEU A 68 -5.80 -14.29 20.55
N GLY A 69 -5.34 -14.57 19.33
CA GLY A 69 -5.52 -15.86 18.65
C GLY A 69 -4.48 -16.91 19.02
N SER A 70 -3.40 -16.54 19.74
CA SER A 70 -2.24 -17.41 20.02
C SER A 70 -1.58 -18.02 18.77
N TRP A 71 -1.66 -17.33 17.63
CA TRP A 71 -1.19 -17.84 16.33
C TRP A 71 0.28 -17.59 16.02
N TRP A 72 1.02 -16.99 16.96
CA TRP A 72 2.45 -16.67 16.80
C TRP A 72 3.34 -17.90 16.57
N GLY A 73 2.90 -19.09 17.00
CA GLY A 73 3.57 -20.36 16.71
C GLY A 73 3.28 -20.92 15.32
N SER A 74 2.37 -20.32 14.56
CA SER A 74 1.99 -20.81 13.23
C SER A 74 2.79 -20.11 12.13
N ILE A 75 3.31 -20.91 11.19
CA ILE A 75 4.16 -20.43 10.08
C ILE A 75 3.41 -19.42 9.19
N TRP A 76 2.09 -19.56 9.04
CA TRP A 76 1.29 -18.68 8.18
C TRP A 76 1.30 -17.21 8.62
N ILE A 77 1.40 -16.91 9.93
CA ILE A 77 1.51 -15.53 10.45
C ILE A 77 2.82 -14.91 9.97
N TRP A 78 3.92 -15.65 10.09
CA TRP A 78 5.24 -15.21 9.66
C TRP A 78 5.30 -15.01 8.14
N ALA A 79 4.74 -15.96 7.38
CA ALA A 79 4.63 -15.82 5.92
C ALA A 79 3.83 -14.57 5.54
N ALA A 80 2.68 -14.33 6.18
CA ALA A 80 1.86 -13.15 5.93
C ALA A 80 2.59 -11.84 6.30
N LEU A 81 3.29 -11.78 7.43
CA LEU A 81 4.07 -10.62 7.85
C LEU A 81 5.23 -10.33 6.90
N VAL A 82 5.96 -11.36 6.47
CA VAL A 82 7.06 -11.22 5.50
C VAL A 82 6.52 -10.72 4.17
N ILE A 83 5.44 -11.32 3.65
CA ILE A 83 4.81 -10.90 2.40
C ILE A 83 4.31 -9.47 2.51
N PHE A 84 3.62 -9.12 3.60
CA PHE A 84 3.14 -7.77 3.85
C PHE A 84 4.28 -6.74 3.90
N GLY A 85 5.38 -7.08 4.57
CA GLY A 85 6.59 -6.27 4.61
C GLY A 85 7.27 -6.12 3.24
N LEU A 86 7.33 -7.20 2.45
CA LEU A 86 7.86 -7.17 1.09
C LEU A 86 7.02 -6.29 0.16
N ILE A 87 5.68 -6.38 0.24
CA ILE A 87 4.78 -5.51 -0.50
C ILE A 87 5.06 -4.05 -0.13
N ALA A 88 5.07 -3.73 1.17
CA ALA A 88 5.35 -2.37 1.64
C ALA A 88 6.70 -1.85 1.13
N LEU A 89 7.74 -2.69 1.15
CA LEU A 89 9.07 -2.35 0.65
C LEU A 89 9.07 -2.07 -0.85
N VAL A 90 8.46 -2.95 -1.66
CA VAL A 90 8.37 -2.80 -3.12
C VAL A 90 7.57 -1.55 -3.47
N MET A 91 6.43 -1.34 -2.84
CA MET A 91 5.59 -0.16 -3.10
C MET A 91 6.26 1.14 -2.68
N ASN A 92 7.00 1.15 -1.58
CA ASN A 92 7.78 2.32 -1.18
C ASN A 92 8.94 2.60 -2.16
N ARG A 93 9.64 1.54 -2.60
CA ARG A 93 10.83 1.68 -3.45
C ARG A 93 10.51 2.08 -4.89
N TYR A 94 9.45 1.52 -5.46
CA TYR A 94 9.06 1.71 -6.87
C TYR A 94 7.89 2.69 -7.04
N GLY A 95 7.07 2.90 -6.01
CA GLY A 95 5.99 3.88 -6.00
C GLY A 95 6.44 5.15 -5.29
N GLY A 96 6.45 5.11 -3.96
CA GLY A 96 6.71 6.27 -3.09
C GLY A 96 7.92 7.11 -3.54
N ARG A 97 9.11 6.51 -3.56
CA ARG A 97 10.32 7.24 -3.97
C ARG A 97 10.31 7.77 -5.40
N THR A 98 9.62 7.09 -6.31
CA THR A 98 9.58 7.54 -7.71
C THR A 98 8.63 8.72 -7.84
N ILE A 99 7.49 8.68 -7.14
CA ILE A 99 6.53 9.80 -7.05
C ILE A 99 7.17 11.00 -6.36
N ASP A 100 7.89 10.79 -5.26
CA ASP A 100 8.61 11.86 -4.55
C ASP A 100 9.69 12.50 -5.43
N GLN A 101 10.44 11.69 -6.19
CA GLN A 101 11.42 12.20 -7.16
C GLN A 101 10.78 13.00 -8.30
N ILE A 102 9.62 12.57 -8.78
CA ILE A 102 8.85 13.30 -9.80
C ILE A 102 8.37 14.64 -9.20
N ALA A 103 7.85 14.63 -7.98
CA ALA A 103 7.36 15.83 -7.30
C ALA A 103 8.46 16.88 -7.03
N ASP A 104 9.66 16.44 -6.66
CA ASP A 104 10.79 17.32 -6.37
C ASP A 104 11.46 17.87 -7.65
N THR A 105 11.20 17.26 -8.80
CA THR A 105 11.78 17.68 -10.08
C THR A 105 11.10 18.96 -10.60
N LYS A 106 11.88 20.03 -10.75
CA LYS A 106 11.42 21.32 -11.31
C LYS A 106 11.60 21.46 -12.81
N ASP A 107 12.41 20.58 -13.42
CA ASP A 107 12.63 20.54 -14.87
C ASP A 107 11.60 19.62 -15.54
N ASP A 108 10.73 20.19 -16.36
CA ASP A 108 9.61 19.49 -17.00
C ASP A 108 10.10 18.37 -17.93
N ALA A 109 11.24 18.57 -18.62
CA ALA A 109 11.83 17.54 -19.48
C ALA A 109 12.38 16.33 -18.69
N GLN A 110 12.87 16.57 -17.48
CA GLN A 110 13.30 15.50 -16.58
C GLN A 110 12.10 14.77 -15.95
N MET A 111 11.05 15.52 -15.60
CA MET A 111 9.80 14.98 -15.09
C MET A 111 9.13 14.04 -16.10
N GLU A 112 9.04 14.44 -17.37
CA GLU A 112 8.48 13.60 -18.44
C GLU A 112 9.24 12.28 -18.62
N ARG A 113 10.58 12.30 -18.52
CA ARG A 113 11.40 11.07 -18.59
C ARG A 113 11.13 10.13 -17.43
N LEU A 114 10.94 10.66 -16.22
CA LEU A 114 10.60 9.85 -15.05
C LEU A 114 9.20 9.24 -15.17
N LEU A 115 8.23 10.02 -15.66
CA LEU A 115 6.87 9.55 -15.94
C LEU A 115 6.83 8.47 -17.02
N ALA A 116 7.63 8.61 -18.08
CA ALA A 116 7.74 7.60 -19.14
C ALA A 116 8.28 6.26 -18.60
N ARG A 117 9.15 6.30 -17.59
CA ARG A 117 9.70 5.10 -16.94
C ARG A 117 8.78 4.55 -15.85
N PHE A 118 7.85 5.35 -15.34
CA PHE A 118 6.94 4.95 -14.27
C PHE A 118 5.92 3.92 -14.77
N ASN A 119 5.87 2.77 -14.07
CA ASN A 119 4.93 1.71 -14.40
C ASN A 119 3.97 1.41 -13.24
N PRO A 120 2.75 2.01 -13.24
CA PRO A 120 1.78 1.83 -12.16
C PRO A 120 1.25 0.39 -12.08
N TRP A 121 1.34 -0.40 -13.15
CA TRP A 121 0.92 -1.80 -13.16
C TRP A 121 1.72 -2.66 -12.18
N ILE A 122 3.01 -2.40 -11.99
CA ILE A 122 3.83 -3.15 -11.04
C ILE A 122 3.29 -2.95 -9.62
N LEU A 123 2.89 -1.72 -9.29
CA LEU A 123 2.34 -1.38 -7.98
C LEU A 123 0.96 -2.00 -7.77
N ALA A 124 0.09 -1.92 -8.79
CA ALA A 124 -1.25 -2.51 -8.74
C ALA A 124 -1.19 -4.04 -8.58
N VAL A 125 -0.38 -4.72 -9.41
CA VAL A 125 -0.24 -6.19 -9.35
C VAL A 125 0.40 -6.63 -8.04
N THR A 126 1.44 -5.94 -7.57
CA THR A 126 2.09 -6.27 -6.29
C THR A 126 1.13 -6.06 -5.11
N GLY A 127 0.41 -4.94 -5.10
CA GLY A 127 -0.55 -4.61 -4.05
C GLY A 127 -1.72 -5.60 -4.02
N THR A 128 -2.43 -5.77 -5.15
CA THR A 128 -3.58 -6.67 -5.23
C THR A 128 -3.18 -8.14 -5.07
N GLY A 129 -2.15 -8.59 -5.78
CA GLY A 129 -1.68 -9.97 -5.71
C GLY A 129 -1.17 -10.32 -4.31
N GLY A 130 -0.36 -9.45 -3.73
CA GLY A 130 0.16 -9.63 -2.39
C GLY A 130 -0.95 -9.63 -1.31
N LEU A 131 -1.92 -8.73 -1.41
CA LEU A 131 -3.07 -8.70 -0.50
C LEU A 131 -3.93 -9.97 -0.61
N LEU A 132 -4.17 -10.47 -1.83
CA LEU A 132 -4.90 -11.72 -2.04
C LEU A 132 -4.20 -12.91 -1.40
N VAL A 133 -2.86 -12.97 -1.48
CA VAL A 133 -2.07 -14.01 -0.82
C VAL A 133 -2.17 -13.90 0.70
N VAL A 134 -2.08 -12.69 1.27
CA VAL A 134 -2.24 -12.47 2.72
C VAL A 134 -3.65 -12.88 3.17
N LEU A 135 -4.69 -12.51 2.41
CA LEU A 135 -6.07 -12.91 2.69
C LEU A 135 -6.25 -14.43 2.64
N TYR A 136 -5.64 -15.09 1.64
CA TYR A 136 -5.63 -16.55 1.55
C TYR A 136 -5.00 -17.19 2.78
N LEU A 137 -3.82 -16.69 3.21
CA LEU A 137 -3.15 -17.19 4.41
C LEU A 137 -4.00 -17.00 5.67
N MET A 138 -4.70 -15.86 5.80
CA MET A 138 -5.59 -15.60 6.93
C MET A 138 -6.86 -16.46 6.93
N MET A 139 -7.40 -16.78 5.75
CA MET A 139 -8.62 -17.56 5.61
C MET A 139 -8.36 -19.05 5.88
N PHE A 140 -7.35 -19.61 5.23
CA PHE A 140 -7.08 -21.05 5.28
C PHE A 140 -6.17 -21.45 6.43
N LYS A 141 -5.40 -20.50 6.99
CA LYS A 141 -4.50 -20.70 8.15
C LYS A 141 -3.76 -22.04 8.08
N PRO A 142 -3.03 -22.31 6.98
CA PRO A 142 -2.45 -23.64 6.76
C PRO A 142 -1.54 -23.99 7.93
N SER A 143 -1.93 -25.02 8.69
CA SER A 143 -1.09 -25.70 9.66
C SER A 143 -0.36 -26.80 8.92
N PHE A 144 0.86 -26.51 8.46
CA PHE A 144 1.82 -27.56 8.11
C PHE A 144 2.35 -28.21 9.39
#